data_AF-A0A4Y8KRT6-F1
#
_entry.id   AF-A0A4Y8KRT6-F1
#
_cell.length_a   1.000
_cell.length_b   1.000
_cell.length_c   1.000
_cell.angle_alpha   90.00
_cell.angle_beta   90.00
_cell.angle_gamma   90.00
#
_symmetry.space_group_name_H-M   'P 1'
#
loop_
_entity.id
_entity.type
_entity.pdbx_description
1 polymer ?
#
loop_
_entity_poly.entity_id
_entity_poly.type
_entity_poly.pdbx_seq_one_letter_code
_entity_poly.pdbx_strand_id
1 'polypeptide(L)'
;MVRVPPVELALIFKAYAAQSRHAPKDITDLYNLLSIAFEYPADEIGGWKIGTAPVSGTRLDAARILHALADSARQSLIVVTSGVPADRLTALIRALVAMPVPGT
;
A
#
# COMPACT_ATOMS: atom_id res chain seq x y z
N MET A 1 27.20 -3.98 -4.91
CA MET A 1 26.03 -3.26 -4.37
C MET A 1 24.79 -3.67 -5.14
N VAL A 2 23.72 -4.06 -4.47
CA VAL A 2 22.42 -4.37 -5.11
C VAL A 2 21.57 -3.10 -5.07
N ARG A 3 21.00 -2.69 -6.21
CA ARG A 3 20.07 -1.55 -6.26
C ARG A 3 18.70 -2.03 -5.77
N VAL A 4 18.29 -1.56 -4.61
CA VAL A 4 16.95 -1.81 -4.06
C VAL A 4 16.07 -0.59 -4.40
N PRO A 5 14.86 -0.78 -4.94
CA PRO A 5 13.96 0.32 -5.21
C PRO A 5 13.49 0.99 -3.91
N PRO A 6 13.13 2.28 -3.93
CA PRO A 6 12.45 2.92 -2.81
C PRO A 6 11.19 2.16 -2.40
N VAL A 7 10.87 2.16 -1.10
CA VAL A 7 9.74 1.42 -0.54
C VAL A 7 8.42 1.87 -1.19
N GLU A 8 8.27 3.17 -1.43
CA GLU A 8 7.12 3.72 -2.15
C GLU A 8 6.95 3.10 -3.54
N LEU A 9 8.03 2.99 -4.31
CA LEU A 9 7.96 2.46 -5.67
C LEU A 9 7.59 0.97 -5.65
N ALA A 10 8.17 0.21 -4.71
CA ALA A 10 7.81 -1.19 -4.50
C ALA A 10 6.32 -1.34 -4.12
N LEU A 11 5.82 -0.46 -3.25
CA LEU A 11 4.41 -0.44 -2.85
C LEU A 11 3.49 -0.18 -4.04
N ILE A 12 3.80 0.81 -4.87
CA ILE A 12 3.02 1.13 -6.08
C ILE A 12 2.94 -0.10 -6.98
N PHE A 13 4.07 -0.74 -7.29
CA PHE A 13 4.06 -1.94 -8.13
C PHE A 13 3.26 -3.09 -7.52
N LYS A 14 3.37 -3.28 -6.19
CA LYS A 14 2.62 -4.32 -5.48
C LYS A 14 1.13 -4.03 -5.40
N ALA A 15 0.72 -2.76 -5.34
CA ALA A 15 -0.69 -2.39 -5.41
C ALA A 15 -1.31 -2.82 -6.75
N TYR A 16 -0.67 -2.49 -7.87
CA TYR A 16 -1.12 -2.95 -9.19
C TYR A 16 -1.07 -4.47 -9.33
N ALA A 17 -0.03 -5.14 -8.81
CA ALA A 17 0.06 -6.59 -8.83
C ALA A 17 -1.07 -7.26 -8.04
N ALA A 18 -1.39 -6.75 -6.85
CA ALA A 18 -2.49 -7.25 -6.02
C ALA A 18 -3.85 -7.08 -6.71
N GLN A 19 -4.09 -5.93 -7.35
CA GLN A 19 -5.32 -5.68 -8.11
C GLN A 19 -5.45 -6.61 -9.34
N SER A 20 -4.35 -6.93 -10.02
CA SER A 20 -4.40 -7.76 -11.23
C SER A 20 -4.43 -9.25 -10.90
N ARG A 21 -3.51 -9.73 -10.05
CA ARG A 21 -3.24 -11.16 -9.87
C ARG A 21 -4.03 -11.81 -8.75
N HIS A 22 -4.52 -11.01 -7.79
CA HIS A 22 -5.19 -11.51 -6.60
C HIS A 22 -4.47 -12.75 -6.00
N ALA A 23 -3.19 -12.60 -5.64
CA ALA A 23 -2.44 -13.64 -4.94
C ALA A 23 -2.21 -13.27 -3.46
N PRO A 24 -2.40 -14.19 -2.49
CA PRO A 24 -2.23 -13.90 -1.06
C PRO A 24 -0.85 -13.31 -0.71
N LYS A 25 0.19 -13.75 -1.42
CA LYS A 25 1.56 -13.21 -1.27
C LYS A 25 1.66 -11.70 -1.52
N ASP A 26 0.85 -11.16 -2.44
CA ASP A 26 0.91 -9.74 -2.77
C ASP A 26 0.30 -8.91 -1.61
N ILE A 27 -0.67 -9.46 -0.87
CA ILE A 27 -1.18 -8.84 0.37
C ILE A 27 -0.13 -8.86 1.48
N THR A 28 0.56 -9.98 1.66
CA THR A 28 1.67 -10.09 2.61
C THR A 28 2.77 -9.08 2.30
N ASP A 29 3.14 -8.94 1.03
CA ASP A 29 4.14 -7.97 0.59
C ASP A 29 3.68 -6.52 0.84
N LEU A 30 2.42 -6.19 0.53
CA LEU A 30 1.86 -4.87 0.82
C LEU A 30 1.89 -4.57 2.33
N TYR A 31 1.50 -5.52 3.17
CA TYR A 31 1.52 -5.37 4.62
C TYR A 31 2.95 -5.14 5.15
N ASN A 32 3.93 -5.88 4.63
CA ASN A 32 5.33 -5.72 5.03
C ASN A 32 5.89 -4.35 4.60
N LEU A 33 5.62 -3.92 3.37
CA LEU A 33 6.06 -2.61 2.87
C LEU A 33 5.43 -1.46 3.65
N LEU A 34 4.15 -1.56 3.99
CA LEU A 34 3.47 -0.58 4.84
C LEU A 34 4.01 -0.59 6.27
N SER A 35 4.36 -1.75 6.81
CA SER A 35 4.98 -1.86 8.14
C SER A 35 6.35 -1.20 8.16
N ILE A 36 7.17 -1.40 7.12
CA ILE A 36 8.45 -0.70 6.94
C ILE A 36 8.21 0.82 6.84
N ALA A 37 7.25 1.26 6.04
CA ALA A 37 6.94 2.67 5.92
C ALA A 37 6.40 3.31 7.20
N PHE A 38 5.81 2.51 8.09
CA PHE A 38 5.38 2.95 9.41
C PHE A 38 6.55 3.07 10.41
N GLU A 39 7.51 2.15 10.33
CA GLU A 39 8.58 2.00 11.32
C GLU A 39 9.78 2.93 11.05
N TYR A 40 10.08 3.21 9.77
CA TYR A 40 11.28 3.94 9.39
C TYR A 40 10.99 5.38 8.91
N PRO A 41 11.90 6.34 9.17
CA PRO A 41 11.81 7.70 8.62
C PRO A 41 11.73 7.73 7.09
N ALA A 42 10.99 8.71 6.55
CA ALA A 42 10.72 8.81 5.12
C ALA A 42 12.00 8.91 4.25
N ASP A 43 13.05 9.54 4.76
CA ASP A 43 14.35 9.69 4.10
C ASP A 43 15.14 8.37 4.02
N GLU A 44 15.00 7.49 5.02
CA GLU A 44 15.65 6.18 5.02
C GLU A 44 15.03 5.19 4.02
N ILE A 45 13.74 5.36 3.72
CA ILE A 45 12.99 4.49 2.79
C ILE A 45 12.89 5.02 1.36
N GLY A 46 13.70 6.04 1.04
CA GLY A 46 13.83 6.60 -0.30
C GLY A 46 12.84 7.72 -0.64
N GLY A 47 12.33 8.42 0.38
CA GLY A 47 11.49 9.61 0.24
C GLY A 47 10.01 9.30 0.04
N TRP A 48 9.34 8.85 1.11
CA TRP A 48 7.90 8.59 1.12
C TRP A 48 7.06 9.84 0.86
N LYS A 49 6.22 9.80 -0.18
CA LYS A 49 5.38 10.90 -0.67
C LYS A 49 3.93 10.50 -0.94
N ILE A 50 3.61 9.21 -1.05
CA ILE A 50 2.24 8.72 -1.25
C ILE A 50 1.31 9.06 -0.06
N GLY A 51 1.86 9.35 1.11
CA GLY A 51 1.14 9.88 2.27
C GLY A 51 0.85 11.38 2.22
N THR A 52 1.45 12.12 1.28
CA THR A 52 1.38 13.58 1.21
C THR A 52 0.39 14.03 0.13
N ALA A 53 -0.71 14.64 0.54
CA ALA A 53 -1.65 15.26 -0.39
C ALA A 53 -1.07 16.56 -1.01
N PRO A 54 -1.44 16.91 -2.25
CA PRO A 54 -2.26 16.13 -3.18
C PRO A 54 -1.48 14.99 -3.85
N VAL A 55 -2.10 13.82 -3.98
CA VAL A 55 -1.56 12.70 -4.76
C VAL A 55 -2.05 12.76 -6.21
N SER A 56 -1.16 12.49 -7.17
CA SER A 56 -1.44 12.53 -8.61
C SER A 56 -0.72 11.41 -9.37
N GLY A 57 -1.15 11.16 -10.60
CA GLY A 57 -0.56 10.12 -11.46
C GLY A 57 -0.57 8.72 -10.82
N THR A 58 0.55 8.01 -10.92
CA THR A 58 0.69 6.65 -10.38
C THR A 58 0.49 6.55 -8.86
N ARG A 59 0.77 7.62 -8.11
CA ARG A 59 0.50 7.65 -6.65
C ARG A 59 -0.99 7.71 -6.37
N LEU A 60 -1.75 8.46 -7.15
CA LEU A 60 -3.20 8.56 -7.00
C LEU A 60 -3.85 7.21 -7.31
N ASP A 61 -3.43 6.54 -8.38
CA ASP A 61 -3.95 5.23 -8.74
C ASP A 61 -3.61 4.17 -7.68
N ALA A 62 -2.35 4.14 -7.20
CA ALA A 62 -1.97 3.25 -6.10
C ALA A 62 -2.77 3.56 -4.83
N ALA A 63 -2.96 4.83 -4.48
CA ALA A 63 -3.78 5.22 -3.33
C ALA A 63 -5.22 4.72 -3.45
N ARG A 64 -5.84 4.83 -4.64
CA ARG A 64 -7.19 4.28 -4.90
C ARG A 64 -7.24 2.77 -4.71
N ILE A 65 -6.27 2.04 -5.25
CA ILE A 65 -6.19 0.59 -5.11
C ILE A 65 -6.06 0.19 -3.63
N LEU A 66 -5.16 0.85 -2.90
CA LEU A 66 -4.91 0.55 -1.50
C LEU A 66 -6.12 0.88 -0.63
N HIS A 67 -6.80 2.02 -0.86
CA HIS A 67 -8.02 2.36 -0.12
C HIS A 67 -9.17 1.39 -0.44
N ALA A 68 -9.36 0.99 -1.69
CA ALA A 68 -10.34 -0.04 -2.05
C ALA A 68 -10.03 -1.40 -1.39
N LEU A 69 -8.75 -1.77 -1.29
CA LEU A 69 -8.32 -2.94 -0.53
C LEU A 69 -8.64 -2.78 0.95
N ALA A 70 -8.35 -1.63 1.55
CA ALA A 70 -8.61 -1.35 2.97
C ALA A 70 -10.10 -1.43 3.32
N ASP A 71 -10.97 -0.99 2.42
CA ASP A 71 -12.43 -1.01 2.60
C ASP A 71 -13.01 -2.42 2.47
N SER A 72 -12.42 -3.26 1.62
CA SER A 72 -12.85 -4.66 1.43
C SER A 72 -12.09 -5.67 2.31
N ALA A 73 -11.05 -5.26 3.04
CA ALA A 73 -10.09 -6.14 3.69
C ALA A 73 -10.70 -7.22 4.59
N ARG A 74 -11.72 -6.88 5.39
CA ARG A 74 -12.39 -7.84 6.30
C ARG A 74 -13.17 -8.93 5.58
N GLN A 75 -13.73 -8.60 4.42
CA GLN A 75 -14.60 -9.50 3.64
C GLN A 75 -13.81 -10.24 2.56
N SER A 76 -12.58 -9.82 2.30
CA SER A 76 -11.75 -10.29 1.21
C SER A 76 -11.09 -11.63 1.55
N LEU A 77 -11.48 -12.70 0.86
CA LEU A 77 -10.93 -14.05 1.03
C LEU A 77 -9.40 -14.09 0.84
N ILE A 78 -8.88 -13.26 -0.05
CA ILE A 78 -7.44 -13.15 -0.28
C ILE A 78 -6.68 -12.57 0.91
N VAL A 79 -7.27 -11.62 1.63
CA VAL A 79 -6.67 -11.07 2.85
C VAL A 79 -6.71 -12.13 3.96
N VAL A 80 -7.84 -12.83 4.11
CA VAL A 80 -7.97 -13.93 5.09
C VAL A 80 -6.93 -15.03 4.84
N THR A 81 -6.77 -15.46 3.60
CA THR A 81 -5.82 -16.53 3.23
C THR A 81 -4.36 -16.09 3.26
N SER A 82 -4.07 -14.77 3.30
CA SER A 82 -2.70 -14.26 3.43
C SER A 82 -2.15 -14.31 4.86
N GLY A 83 -3.00 -14.55 5.87
CA GLY A 83 -2.62 -14.53 7.29
C GLY A 83 -2.33 -13.13 7.85
N VAL A 84 -2.50 -12.08 7.05
CA VAL A 84 -2.32 -10.69 7.47
C VAL A 84 -3.52 -10.25 8.32
N PRO A 85 -3.30 -9.57 9.47
CA PRO A 85 -4.39 -9.00 10.24
C PRO A 85 -5.10 -7.87 9.47
N ALA A 86 -6.33 -8.10 9.01
CA ALA A 86 -7.08 -7.17 8.17
C ALA A 86 -7.24 -5.79 8.83
N ASP A 87 -7.52 -5.73 10.13
CA ASP A 87 -7.62 -4.47 10.89
C ASP A 87 -6.33 -3.66 10.84
N ARG A 88 -5.19 -4.32 11.03
CA ARG A 88 -3.89 -3.66 11.02
C ARG A 88 -3.51 -3.20 9.61
N LEU A 89 -3.80 -4.01 8.60
CA LEU A 89 -3.60 -3.62 7.20
C LEU A 89 -4.42 -2.36 6.85
N THR A 90 -5.70 -2.35 7.18
CA THR A 90 -6.58 -1.18 6.97
C THR A 90 -6.06 0.04 7.72
N ALA A 91 -5.63 -0.10 8.97
CA ALA A 91 -5.08 1.00 9.76
C ALA A 91 -3.80 1.58 9.14
N LEU A 92 -2.88 0.71 8.71
CA LEU A 92 -1.63 1.13 8.07
C LEU A 92 -1.89 1.88 6.76
N ILE A 93 -2.79 1.38 5.91
CA ILE A 93 -3.16 2.05 4.66
C ILE A 93 -3.72 3.44 4.97
N ARG A 94 -4.68 3.55 5.89
CA ARG A 94 -5.32 4.83 6.22
C ARG A 94 -4.37 5.83 6.89
N ALA A 95 -3.36 5.34 7.62
CA ALA A 95 -2.37 6.19 8.27
C ALA A 95 -1.28 6.70 7.30
N LEU A 96 -0.87 5.89 6.32
CA LEU A 96 0.33 6.14 5.50
C LEU A 96 0.03 6.59 4.07
N VAL A 97 -1.18 6.40 3.59
CA VAL A 97 -1.58 6.67 2.20
C VAL A 97 -2.60 7.80 2.20
N ALA A 98 -2.27 8.89 1.50
CA ALA A 98 -3.17 10.03 1.39
C ALA A 98 -4.53 9.61 0.82
N MET A 99 -5.62 10.19 1.34
CA MET A 99 -6.96 9.95 0.81
C MET A 99 -7.03 10.44 -0.64
N PRO A 100 -7.42 9.57 -1.59
CA PRO A 100 -7.61 9.96 -2.98
C PRO A 100 -8.89 10.81 -3.06
N VAL A 101 -8.75 12.11 -3.27
CA VAL A 101 -9.92 12.99 -3.45
C VAL A 101 -10.58 12.61 -4.79
N PRO A 102 -11.92 12.45 -4.84
CA PRO A 102 -12.62 12.30 -6.11
C PRO A 102 -12.31 13.51 -6.99
N GLY A 103 -11.91 13.28 -8.23
CA GLY A 103 -11.71 14.38 -9.17
C GLY A 103 -13.04 15.11 -9.36
N THR A 104 -13.04 16.41 -9.08
CA THR A 104 -14.11 17.36 -9.45
C THR A 104 -14.23 17.45 -10.97
#